data_AF-A0A8S9UN40-F1
#
_entry.id   AF-A0A8S9UN40-F1
#
_cell.length_a   1.000
_cell.length_b   1.000
_cell.length_c   1.000
_cell.angle_alpha   90.00
_cell.angle_beta   90.00
_cell.angle_gamma   90.00
#
_symmetry.space_group_name_H-M   'P 1'
#
loop_
_entity.id
_entity.type
_entity.pdbx_description
1 polymer ?
#
loop_
_entity_poly.entity_id
_entity_poly.type
_entity_poly.pdbx_seq_one_letter_code
_entity_poly.pdbx_strand_id
1 'polypeptide(L)'
;MQTEPSSQVASDLSVQGGSGASTIQPWPVEAIRLAVDGSRLLPHRAEAVLVVRVGEPHGRARGGWRKDIHFDIQEGYAVFKEKCLSKFNEVLGTPEAVRRPIQLPENVGIYLKRARNDSQEKYVLLTPDNFTATLHHRWKLLTPGDLARIGDFRFEAFLYVQRATPPEQFHRATAQRIQNARVQRMAYEATNSIAFDAIPAHHLDVIHARRPDGTAFEVPSDNTTSQAIALDQTREAMRREDDAAESTRQTGVVTLKFNGLWMPVEVDVISLRRAIGLPDHDIFTQGIFHQFNPTPATNPTMEDVDHLEDEEMQET
;
A
#
# COMPACT_ATOMS: atom_id res chain seq x y z
N MET A 1 -10.22 77.85 2.31
CA MET A 1 -11.05 76.97 1.46
C MET A 1 -11.02 77.53 0.05
N GLN A 2 -10.07 77.05 -0.75
CA GLN A 2 -9.99 77.35 -2.18
C GLN A 2 -9.77 76.02 -2.89
N THR A 3 -10.67 75.76 -3.82
CA THR A 3 -10.80 74.58 -4.67
C THR A 3 -9.93 74.73 -5.90
N GLU A 4 -9.01 73.78 -6.13
CA GLU A 4 -8.40 73.53 -7.43
C GLU A 4 -9.32 72.63 -8.28
N PRO A 5 -9.46 72.88 -9.59
CA PRO A 5 -9.90 71.87 -10.55
C PRO A 5 -8.68 71.29 -11.30
N SER A 6 -8.38 70.01 -11.08
CA SER A 6 -7.45 69.26 -11.94
C SER A 6 -8.16 68.85 -13.22
N SER A 7 -7.65 69.38 -14.32
CA SER A 7 -8.02 69.09 -15.70
C SER A 7 -7.50 67.69 -16.10
N GLN A 8 -8.40 66.76 -16.42
CA GLN A 8 -8.06 65.50 -17.08
C GLN A 8 -8.15 65.69 -18.60
N VAL A 9 -6.99 65.75 -19.26
CA VAL A 9 -6.87 65.63 -20.71
C VAL A 9 -6.73 64.15 -21.03
N ALA A 10 -7.77 63.58 -21.65
CA ALA A 10 -7.72 62.26 -22.24
C ALA A 10 -6.75 62.28 -23.43
N SER A 11 -5.69 61.48 -23.35
CA SER A 11 -4.83 61.17 -24.48
C SER A 11 -5.05 59.72 -24.86
N ASP A 12 -5.66 59.52 -26.03
CA ASP A 12 -5.77 58.24 -26.72
C ASP A 12 -4.38 57.63 -26.92
N LEU A 13 -4.17 56.45 -26.35
CA LEU A 13 -3.04 55.57 -26.65
C LEU A 13 -3.62 54.20 -26.94
N SER A 14 -3.79 53.92 -28.23
CA SER A 14 -4.06 52.59 -28.77
C SER A 14 -2.94 51.64 -28.35
N VAL A 15 -3.22 50.79 -27.36
CA VAL A 15 -2.38 49.65 -27.01
C VAL A 15 -2.75 48.50 -27.94
N GLN A 16 -1.93 48.27 -28.95
CA GLN A 16 -1.92 47.04 -29.73
C GLN A 16 -1.69 45.85 -28.80
N GLY A 17 -2.70 45.01 -28.66
CA GLY A 17 -2.59 43.70 -28.03
C GLY A 17 -1.68 42.79 -28.86
N GLY A 18 -0.44 42.61 -28.42
CA GLY A 18 0.47 41.59 -28.90
C GLY A 18 0.01 40.21 -28.46
N SER A 19 -0.95 39.63 -29.19
CA SER A 19 -1.23 38.20 -29.15
C SER A 19 -0.01 37.46 -29.69
N GLY A 20 0.76 36.83 -28.80
CA GLY A 20 1.86 35.93 -29.13
C GLY A 20 1.36 34.62 -29.74
N ALA A 21 0.62 34.71 -30.85
CA ALA A 21 0.46 33.60 -31.77
C ALA A 21 1.80 33.47 -32.51
N SER A 22 2.55 32.41 -32.20
CA SER A 22 3.65 31.96 -33.05
C SER A 22 3.03 31.53 -34.37
N THR A 23 2.85 32.49 -35.27
CA THR A 23 2.44 32.28 -36.65
C THR A 23 3.62 31.60 -37.35
N ILE A 24 3.64 30.27 -37.29
CA ILE A 24 4.44 29.45 -38.19
C ILE A 24 3.93 29.78 -39.58
N GLN A 25 4.70 30.55 -40.35
CA GLN A 25 4.37 30.79 -41.75
C GLN A 25 4.32 29.44 -42.49
N PRO A 26 3.30 29.21 -43.34
CA PRO A 26 3.27 28.02 -44.19
C PRO A 26 4.48 28.04 -45.14
N TRP A 27 5.28 26.98 -45.11
CA TRP A 27 6.54 26.89 -45.85
C TRP A 27 6.29 26.74 -47.36
N PRO A 28 7.12 27.36 -48.22
CA PRO A 28 7.00 27.20 -49.67
C PRO A 28 7.37 25.78 -50.08
N VAL A 29 6.44 25.15 -50.80
CA VAL A 29 6.50 23.77 -51.29
C VAL A 29 7.66 23.61 -52.28
N GLU A 30 8.78 23.00 -51.87
CA GLU A 30 9.78 22.46 -52.80
C GLU A 30 9.27 21.14 -53.41
N ALA A 31 8.16 21.19 -54.15
CA ALA A 31 7.56 20.02 -54.75
C ALA A 31 8.45 19.50 -55.89
N ILE A 32 9.10 18.38 -55.61
CA ILE A 32 9.69 17.46 -56.60
C ILE A 32 10.84 18.10 -57.39
N ARG A 33 12.03 18.13 -56.78
CA ARG A 33 13.27 18.27 -57.56
C ARG A 33 13.56 16.94 -58.26
N LEU A 34 13.54 16.95 -59.59
CA LEU A 34 14.07 15.84 -60.39
C LEU A 34 15.57 16.02 -60.49
N ALA A 35 16.32 14.97 -60.20
CA ALA A 35 17.73 14.88 -60.53
C ALA A 35 17.90 14.87 -62.07
N VAL A 36 19.12 15.12 -62.51
CA VAL A 36 19.49 15.19 -63.95
C VAL A 36 19.14 13.89 -64.71
N ASP A 37 19.00 12.78 -63.99
CA ASP A 37 18.61 11.45 -64.48
C ASP A 37 17.08 11.18 -64.44
N GLY A 38 16.26 12.16 -64.04
CA GLY A 38 14.82 12.00 -63.86
C GLY A 38 14.41 11.34 -62.53
N SER A 39 15.36 11.05 -61.63
CA SER A 39 15.07 10.51 -60.30
C SER A 39 14.54 11.58 -59.35
N ARG A 40 13.55 11.25 -58.49
CA ARG A 40 13.09 12.17 -57.44
C ARG A 40 14.17 12.33 -56.36
N LEU A 41 14.67 13.54 -56.17
CA LEU A 41 15.57 13.87 -55.06
C LEU A 41 14.78 13.91 -53.76
N LEU A 42 15.36 13.34 -52.70
CA LEU A 42 14.82 13.44 -51.36
C LEU A 42 14.91 14.90 -50.88
N PRO A 43 13.84 15.48 -50.31
CA PRO A 43 13.88 16.85 -49.83
C PRO A 43 14.83 16.98 -48.63
N HIS A 44 15.32 18.19 -48.38
CA HIS A 44 16.18 18.47 -47.23
C HIS A 44 15.42 18.34 -45.91
N ARG A 45 14.11 18.58 -45.91
CA ARG A 45 13.29 18.63 -44.70
C ARG A 45 12.18 17.59 -44.76
N ALA A 46 11.86 17.03 -43.60
CA ALA A 46 10.82 16.05 -43.44
C ALA A 46 10.01 16.26 -42.15
N GLU A 47 8.75 15.87 -42.23
CA GLU A 47 7.87 15.73 -41.07
C GLU A 47 7.67 14.25 -40.75
N ALA A 48 7.93 13.85 -39.52
CA ALA A 48 7.63 12.51 -39.03
C ALA A 48 6.51 12.54 -38.01
N VAL A 49 5.52 11.68 -38.17
CA VAL A 49 4.53 11.40 -37.13
C VAL A 49 5.07 10.25 -36.28
N LEU A 50 5.57 10.57 -35.09
CA LEU A 50 5.94 9.58 -34.09
C LEU A 50 4.67 8.95 -33.52
N VAL A 51 4.53 7.64 -33.69
CA VAL A 51 3.46 6.82 -33.13
C VAL A 51 4.06 5.94 -32.04
N VAL A 52 3.81 6.29 -30.79
CA VAL A 52 4.25 5.53 -29.61
C VAL A 52 3.21 4.45 -29.32
N ARG A 53 3.57 3.16 -29.42
CA ARG A 53 2.65 2.03 -29.19
C ARG A 53 3.09 1.16 -28.03
N VAL A 54 2.12 0.67 -27.26
CA VAL A 54 2.37 -0.31 -26.19
C VAL A 54 2.35 -1.72 -26.77
N GLY A 55 3.46 -2.46 -26.62
CA GLY A 55 3.61 -3.84 -27.10
C GLY A 55 4.88 -4.07 -27.92
N GLU A 56 4.83 -5.03 -28.84
CA GLU A 56 6.00 -5.50 -29.58
C GLU A 56 6.03 -5.03 -31.05
N PRO A 57 7.22 -4.72 -31.61
CA PRO A 57 7.38 -4.18 -32.96
C PRO A 57 6.75 -5.00 -34.09
N HIS A 58 6.92 -6.32 -34.07
CA HIS A 58 6.35 -7.23 -35.08
C HIS A 58 5.23 -8.11 -34.50
N GLY A 59 4.74 -7.75 -33.31
CA GLY A 59 3.75 -8.53 -32.57
C GLY A 59 2.47 -7.73 -32.31
N ARG A 60 1.76 -8.13 -31.26
CA ARG A 60 0.55 -7.43 -30.83
C ARG A 60 0.92 -6.08 -30.20
N ALA A 61 0.44 -5.00 -30.81
CA ALA A 61 0.56 -3.66 -30.28
C ALA A 61 -0.82 -3.00 -30.17
N ARG A 62 -1.05 -2.22 -29.10
CA ARG A 62 -2.35 -1.61 -28.83
C ARG A 62 -2.23 -0.14 -28.49
N GLY A 63 -3.16 0.65 -29.02
CA GLY A 63 -3.27 2.09 -28.77
C GLY A 63 -1.98 2.83 -29.11
N GLY A 64 -2.00 4.15 -28.93
CA GLY A 64 -0.76 4.90 -29.01
C GLY A 64 -0.93 6.39 -29.05
N TRP A 65 0.16 7.07 -28.73
CA TRP A 65 0.27 8.52 -28.79
C TRP A 65 0.87 8.93 -30.12
N ARG A 66 0.40 10.05 -30.68
CA ARG A 66 0.93 10.61 -31.92
C ARG A 66 1.54 11.99 -31.64
N LYS A 67 2.76 12.21 -32.12
CA LYS A 67 3.49 13.47 -31.99
C LYS A 67 4.15 13.80 -33.31
N ASP A 68 3.97 15.02 -33.80
CA ASP A 68 4.64 15.48 -35.01
C ASP A 68 6.07 15.94 -34.68
N ILE A 69 7.01 15.57 -35.54
CA ILE A 69 8.44 15.86 -35.43
C ILE A 69 8.89 16.49 -36.74
N HIS A 70 9.57 17.63 -36.63
CA HIS A 70 10.15 18.33 -37.77
C HIS A 70 11.67 18.24 -37.67
N PHE A 71 12.33 17.85 -38.75
CA PHE A 71 13.78 17.71 -38.78
C PHE A 71 14.37 17.85 -40.19
N ASP A 72 15.66 18.11 -40.25
CA ASP A 72 16.42 18.12 -41.50
C ASP A 72 17.04 16.74 -41.71
N ILE A 73 16.88 16.17 -42.89
CA ILE A 73 17.33 14.81 -43.20
C ILE A 73 18.87 14.72 -43.15
N GLN A 74 19.59 15.82 -43.40
CA GLN A 74 21.04 15.87 -43.31
C GLN A 74 21.57 15.74 -41.88
N GLU A 75 20.75 16.05 -40.86
CA GLU A 75 21.10 15.83 -39.44
C GLU A 75 21.28 14.33 -39.12
N GLY A 76 20.72 13.45 -39.96
CA GLY A 76 20.88 12.01 -39.88
C GLY A 76 20.08 11.33 -38.76
N TYR A 77 20.27 10.01 -38.64
CA TYR A 77 19.48 9.17 -37.75
C TYR A 77 19.66 9.48 -36.26
N ALA A 78 20.86 9.87 -35.83
CA ALA A 78 21.15 10.12 -34.42
C ALA A 78 20.28 11.27 -33.87
N VAL A 79 20.27 12.40 -34.58
CA VAL A 79 19.45 13.57 -34.23
C VAL A 79 17.96 13.25 -34.33
N PHE A 80 17.54 12.50 -35.36
CA PHE A 80 16.17 12.04 -35.48
C PHE A 80 15.73 11.17 -34.29
N LYS A 81 16.58 10.21 -33.89
CA LYS A 81 16.33 9.34 -32.73
C LYS A 81 16.19 10.15 -31.45
N GLU A 82 17.07 11.11 -31.22
CA GLU A 82 17.01 12.00 -30.05
C GLU A 82 15.72 12.84 -30.04
N LYS A 83 15.31 13.40 -31.18
CA LYS A 83 14.03 14.10 -31.32
C LYS A 83 12.83 13.19 -31.00
N CYS A 84 12.85 11.93 -31.43
CA CYS A 84 11.83 10.95 -31.05
C CYS A 84 11.79 10.68 -29.54
N LEU A 85 12.96 10.54 -28.90
CA LEU A 85 13.05 10.34 -27.45
C LEU A 85 12.57 11.56 -26.67
N SER A 86 12.90 12.77 -27.13
CA SER A 86 12.40 14.02 -26.56
C SER A 86 10.87 14.09 -26.62
N LYS A 87 10.27 13.76 -27.77
CA LYS A 87 8.80 13.67 -27.89
C LYS A 87 8.18 12.56 -27.04
N PHE A 88 8.89 11.45 -26.82
CA PHE A 88 8.44 10.43 -25.90
C PHE A 88 8.39 10.94 -24.44
N ASN A 89 9.38 11.73 -24.02
CA ASN A 89 9.35 12.35 -22.69
C ASN A 89 8.15 13.30 -22.52
N GLU A 90 7.75 14.03 -23.56
CA GLU A 90 6.50 14.79 -23.53
C GLU A 90 5.26 13.89 -23.36
N VAL A 91 5.27 12.69 -23.96
CA VAL A 91 4.18 11.71 -23.81
C VAL A 91 4.11 11.20 -22.37
N LEU A 92 5.24 10.98 -21.69
CA LEU A 92 5.26 10.56 -20.29
C LEU A 92 4.53 11.55 -19.36
N GLY A 93 4.56 12.85 -19.69
CA GLY A 93 3.85 13.89 -18.94
C GLY A 93 2.33 13.95 -19.19
N THR A 94 1.79 13.16 -20.13
CA THR A 94 0.36 13.19 -20.43
C THR A 94 -0.47 12.45 -19.37
N PRO A 95 -1.71 12.90 -19.07
CA PRO A 95 -2.54 12.28 -18.02
C PRO A 95 -2.87 10.82 -18.31
N GLU A 96 -2.89 10.40 -19.58
CA GLU A 96 -3.09 9.01 -19.97
C GLU A 96 -1.86 8.14 -19.66
N ALA A 97 -0.65 8.64 -19.94
CA ALA A 97 0.60 7.96 -19.60
C ALA A 97 0.85 7.91 -18.09
N VAL A 98 0.40 8.91 -17.32
CA VAL A 98 0.47 8.89 -15.85
C VAL A 98 -0.43 7.78 -15.26
N ARG A 99 -1.64 7.60 -15.80
CA ARG A 99 -2.55 6.51 -15.36
C ARG A 99 -2.08 5.12 -15.75
N ARG A 100 -1.31 5.02 -16.85
CA ARG A 100 -0.80 3.77 -17.39
C ARG A 100 0.69 3.96 -17.67
N PRO A 101 1.54 3.84 -16.64
CA PRO A 101 2.95 4.18 -16.77
C PRO A 101 3.59 3.27 -17.83
N ILE A 102 4.37 3.89 -18.69
CA ILE A 102 5.06 3.26 -19.82
C ILE A 102 6.55 3.51 -19.71
N GLN A 103 7.35 2.56 -20.19
CA GLN A 103 8.80 2.65 -20.21
C GLN A 103 9.36 2.19 -21.55
N LEU A 104 10.54 2.71 -21.88
CA LEU A 104 11.30 2.26 -23.03
C LEU A 104 11.93 0.89 -22.74
N PRO A 105 11.94 -0.03 -23.72
CA PRO A 105 12.72 -1.25 -23.60
C PRO A 105 14.22 -0.94 -23.67
N GLU A 106 15.07 -1.86 -23.17
CA GLU A 106 16.54 -1.71 -23.19
C GLU A 106 17.06 -1.41 -24.61
N ASN A 107 16.54 -2.12 -25.60
CA ASN A 107 16.90 -1.93 -27.00
C ASN A 107 15.87 -1.03 -27.71
N VAL A 108 16.06 0.28 -27.61
CA VAL A 108 15.18 1.26 -28.27
C VAL A 108 15.40 1.28 -29.79
N GLY A 109 14.44 0.70 -30.51
CA GLY A 109 14.36 0.74 -31.96
C GLY A 109 13.20 1.61 -32.46
N ILE A 110 13.46 2.37 -33.53
CA ILE A 110 12.43 3.16 -34.24
C ILE A 110 12.15 2.46 -35.57
N TYR A 111 10.88 2.21 -35.85
CA TYR A 111 10.45 1.47 -37.03
C TYR A 111 9.76 2.38 -38.03
N LEU A 112 9.96 2.13 -39.32
CA LEU A 112 9.34 2.89 -40.40
C LEU A 112 8.48 1.99 -41.28
N LYS A 113 7.32 2.51 -41.66
CA LYS A 113 6.42 1.88 -42.62
C LYS A 113 6.81 2.27 -44.06
N ARG A 114 7.36 1.32 -44.83
CA ARG A 114 7.90 1.58 -46.18
C ARG A 114 6.82 1.92 -47.21
N ALA A 115 5.73 1.18 -47.25
CA ALA A 115 4.59 1.41 -48.13
C ALA A 115 3.30 1.66 -47.33
N ARG A 116 2.35 2.40 -47.91
CA ARG A 116 1.11 2.82 -47.20
C ARG A 116 0.27 1.65 -46.71
N ASN A 117 0.33 0.51 -47.41
CA ASN A 117 -0.46 -0.68 -47.07
C ASN A 117 0.39 -1.80 -46.44
N ASP A 118 1.62 -1.51 -46.01
CA ASP A 118 2.43 -2.50 -45.31
C ASP A 118 1.80 -2.86 -43.97
N SER A 119 1.79 -4.17 -43.69
CA SER A 119 1.49 -4.71 -42.37
C SER A 119 2.64 -4.42 -41.41
N GLN A 120 2.34 -4.44 -40.11
CA GLN A 120 3.30 -4.15 -39.05
C GLN A 120 4.54 -5.07 -39.10
N GLU A 121 4.38 -6.33 -39.51
CA GLU A 121 5.47 -7.30 -39.71
C GLU A 121 6.50 -6.86 -40.76
N LYS A 122 6.12 -5.96 -41.68
CA LYS A 122 6.99 -5.45 -42.75
C LYS A 122 7.66 -4.13 -42.40
N TYR A 123 7.45 -3.61 -41.19
CA TYR A 123 8.09 -2.37 -40.76
C TYR A 123 9.59 -2.59 -40.65
N VAL A 124 10.37 -1.60 -41.08
CA VAL A 124 11.82 -1.68 -41.07
C VAL A 124 12.37 -0.93 -39.87
N LEU A 125 13.22 -1.61 -39.09
CA LEU A 125 14.00 -1.00 -38.04
C LEU A 125 14.99 0.00 -38.66
N LEU A 126 14.90 1.26 -38.26
CA LEU A 126 15.82 2.31 -38.68
C LEU A 126 17.14 2.20 -37.93
N THR A 127 18.23 2.25 -38.68
CA THR A 127 19.62 2.29 -38.20
C THR A 127 20.34 3.46 -38.88
N PRO A 128 21.51 3.90 -38.37
CA PRO A 128 22.30 4.92 -39.05
C PRO A 128 22.58 4.60 -40.52
N ASP A 129 22.82 3.33 -40.83
CA ASP A 129 23.22 2.88 -42.17
C ASP A 129 22.06 2.84 -43.16
N ASN A 130 20.84 2.55 -42.69
CA ASN A 130 19.68 2.36 -43.56
C ASN A 130 18.72 3.55 -43.59
N PHE A 131 18.91 4.55 -42.73
CA PHE A 131 17.95 5.64 -42.52
C PHE A 131 17.64 6.41 -43.80
N THR A 132 18.68 7.01 -44.41
CA THR A 132 18.51 7.83 -45.62
C THR A 132 17.99 7.02 -46.80
N ALA A 133 18.51 5.79 -46.99
CA ALA A 133 18.06 4.90 -48.06
C ALA A 133 16.57 4.51 -47.89
N THR A 134 16.14 4.29 -46.65
CA THR A 134 14.75 3.93 -46.31
C THR A 134 13.80 5.11 -46.55
N LEU A 135 14.20 6.33 -46.17
CA LEU A 135 13.45 7.55 -46.46
C LEU A 135 13.35 7.82 -47.97
N HIS A 136 14.46 7.65 -48.69
CA HIS A 136 14.48 7.80 -50.14
C HIS A 136 13.57 6.79 -50.84
N HIS A 137 13.55 5.55 -50.37
CA HIS A 137 12.64 4.54 -50.89
C HIS A 137 11.17 4.91 -50.62
N ARG A 138 10.86 5.38 -49.40
CA ARG A 138 9.53 5.85 -49.03
C ARG A 138 9.08 7.03 -49.90
N TRP A 139 9.96 7.99 -50.15
CA TRP A 139 9.72 9.16 -51.00
C TRP A 139 9.39 8.77 -52.45
N LYS A 140 10.12 7.79 -53.02
CA LYS A 140 9.84 7.27 -54.37
C LYS A 140 8.45 6.65 -54.50
N LEU A 141 7.91 6.07 -53.43
CA LEU A 141 6.61 5.40 -53.42
C LEU A 141 5.42 6.34 -53.22
N LEU A 142 5.63 7.64 -52.98
CA LEU A 142 4.53 8.59 -52.81
C LEU A 142 3.81 8.84 -54.14
N THR A 143 2.48 8.76 -54.11
CA THR A 143 1.65 9.04 -55.28
C THR A 143 1.45 10.55 -55.45
N PRO A 144 1.14 11.05 -56.66
CA PRO A 144 0.86 12.47 -56.89
C PRO A 144 -0.24 13.04 -55.97
N GLY A 145 -1.23 12.23 -55.58
CA GLY A 145 -2.27 12.62 -54.64
C GLY A 145 -1.78 12.74 -53.18
N ASP A 146 -0.74 12.00 -52.80
CA ASP A 146 -0.09 12.17 -51.49
C ASP A 146 0.76 13.46 -51.48
N LEU A 147 1.52 13.70 -52.56
CA LEU A 147 2.32 14.93 -52.73
C LEU A 147 1.46 16.19 -52.73
N ALA A 148 0.28 16.16 -53.38
CA ALA A 148 -0.64 17.30 -53.45
C ALA A 148 -1.33 17.64 -52.11
N ARG A 149 -1.41 16.70 -51.17
CA ARG A 149 -2.09 16.88 -49.88
C ARG A 149 -1.18 17.32 -48.75
N ILE A 150 0.10 16.99 -48.82
CA ILE A 150 0.99 17.03 -47.65
C ILE A 150 1.86 18.30 -47.65
N GLY A 151 2.12 18.92 -48.81
CA GLY A 151 3.00 20.10 -48.91
C GLY A 151 4.48 19.76 -48.69
N ASP A 152 4.80 18.95 -47.68
CA ASP A 152 6.13 18.47 -47.31
C ASP A 152 6.24 16.93 -47.32
N PHE A 153 7.45 16.37 -47.17
CA PHE A 153 7.63 14.92 -47.05
C PHE A 153 7.22 14.43 -45.65
N ARG A 154 6.04 13.80 -45.54
CA ARG A 154 5.53 13.24 -44.29
C ARG A 154 5.56 11.71 -44.23
N PHE A 155 6.05 11.15 -43.14
CA PHE A 155 6.04 9.69 -42.89
C PHE A 155 5.70 9.35 -41.44
N GLU A 156 5.35 8.08 -41.17
CA GLU A 156 5.07 7.59 -39.82
C GLU A 156 6.27 6.80 -39.28
N ALA A 157 6.71 7.16 -38.08
CA ALA A 157 7.74 6.47 -37.32
C ALA A 157 7.12 5.83 -36.08
N PHE A 158 7.43 4.57 -35.81
CA PHE A 158 6.82 3.80 -34.73
C PHE A 158 7.85 3.52 -33.64
N LEU A 159 7.49 3.86 -32.41
CA LEU A 159 8.27 3.60 -31.20
C LEU A 159 7.48 2.67 -30.31
N TYR A 160 8.08 1.53 -29.94
CA TYR A 160 7.42 0.51 -29.13
C TYR A 160 7.87 0.60 -27.69
N VAL A 161 6.90 0.62 -26.78
CA VAL A 161 7.10 0.80 -25.34
C VAL A 161 6.42 -0.33 -24.58
N GLN A 162 6.90 -0.57 -23.37
CA GLN A 162 6.34 -1.56 -22.46
C GLN A 162 5.59 -0.85 -21.33
N ARG A 163 4.69 -1.57 -20.67
CA ARG A 163 4.11 -1.05 -19.42
C ARG A 163 5.22 -1.02 -18.38
N ALA A 164 5.41 0.13 -17.76
CA ALA A 164 6.29 0.21 -16.61
C ALA A 164 5.67 -0.59 -15.46
N THR A 165 6.51 -1.30 -14.72
CA THR A 165 6.11 -1.86 -13.44
C THR A 165 5.66 -0.69 -12.57
N PRO A 166 4.45 -0.74 -11.98
CA PRO A 166 4.02 0.34 -11.09
C PRO A 166 5.07 0.51 -9.99
N PRO A 167 5.40 1.76 -9.59
CA PRO A 167 6.33 1.99 -8.49
C PRO A 167 5.82 1.25 -7.24
N GLU A 168 6.75 0.72 -6.44
CA GLU A 168 6.45 0.11 -5.14
C GLU A 168 5.64 1.08 -4.29
N GLN A 169 4.33 0.84 -4.18
CA GLN A 169 3.42 1.67 -3.41
C GLN A 169 3.07 0.96 -2.11
N PHE A 170 2.98 1.73 -1.03
CA PHE A 170 2.40 1.24 0.21
C PHE A 170 0.96 0.80 -0.04
N HIS A 171 0.64 -0.40 0.41
CA HIS A 171 -0.68 -0.97 0.23
C HIS A 171 -1.55 -0.74 1.47
N ARG A 172 -2.86 -0.86 1.29
CA ARG A 172 -3.78 -0.96 2.42
C ARG A 172 -3.58 -2.32 3.09
N ALA A 173 -3.52 -2.33 4.42
CA ALA A 173 -3.56 -3.56 5.22
C ALA A 173 -4.95 -4.21 5.14
N THR A 174 -5.23 -4.94 4.06
CA THR A 174 -6.44 -5.75 3.91
C THR A 174 -6.31 -7.07 4.68
N ALA A 175 -7.44 -7.72 5.00
CA ALA A 175 -7.42 -8.99 5.73
C ALA A 175 -6.53 -10.05 5.07
N GLN A 176 -6.59 -10.17 3.74
CA GLN A 176 -5.73 -11.10 2.98
C GLN A 176 -4.24 -10.75 3.12
N ARG A 177 -3.88 -9.46 3.07
CA ARG A 177 -2.48 -9.03 3.22
C ARG A 177 -1.96 -9.22 4.64
N ILE A 178 -2.80 -8.96 5.64
CA ILE A 178 -2.48 -9.24 7.05
C ILE A 178 -2.25 -10.73 7.26
N GLN A 179 -3.07 -11.60 6.64
CA GLN A 179 -2.87 -13.04 6.72
C GLN A 179 -1.56 -13.49 6.06
N ASN A 180 -1.19 -12.91 4.91
CA ASN A 180 0.09 -13.20 4.27
C ASN A 180 1.28 -12.72 5.12
N ALA A 181 1.19 -11.51 5.67
CA ALA A 181 2.19 -10.95 6.58
C ALA A 181 2.37 -11.83 7.82
N ARG A 182 1.29 -12.38 8.37
CA ARG A 182 1.32 -13.34 9.48
C ARG A 182 2.13 -14.59 9.14
N VAL A 183 1.95 -15.16 7.96
CA VAL A 183 2.73 -16.34 7.52
C VAL A 183 4.21 -15.99 7.45
N GLN A 184 4.56 -14.79 6.97
CA GLN A 184 5.95 -14.35 6.91
C GLN A 184 6.54 -14.09 8.30
N ARG A 185 5.77 -13.50 9.22
CA ARG A 185 6.19 -13.36 10.62
C ARG A 185 6.45 -14.71 11.27
N MET A 186 5.55 -15.69 11.10
CA MET A 186 5.73 -17.04 11.65
C MET A 186 6.99 -17.72 11.09
N ALA A 187 7.30 -17.52 9.81
CA ALA A 187 8.55 -18.01 9.23
C ALA A 187 9.78 -17.31 9.84
N TYR A 188 9.70 -16.00 10.10
CA TYR A 188 10.75 -15.25 10.78
C TYR A 188 10.94 -15.70 12.23
N GLU A 189 9.85 -15.91 12.97
CA GLU A 189 9.86 -16.46 14.34
C GLU A 189 10.54 -17.82 14.39
N ALA A 190 10.16 -18.73 13.49
CA ALA A 190 10.75 -20.06 13.40
C ALA A 190 12.24 -20.01 13.03
N THR A 191 12.64 -19.12 12.13
CA THR A 191 14.03 -18.97 11.69
C THR A 191 14.92 -18.41 12.79
N ASN A 192 14.42 -17.45 13.56
CA ASN A 192 15.20 -16.74 14.58
C ASN A 192 15.00 -17.30 16.00
N SER A 193 14.17 -18.34 16.16
CA SER A 193 13.82 -18.90 17.47
C SER A 193 13.28 -17.85 18.45
N ILE A 194 12.47 -16.92 17.94
CA ILE A 194 11.78 -15.90 18.73
C ILE A 194 10.28 -16.09 18.61
N ALA A 195 9.51 -15.65 19.61
CA ALA A 195 8.05 -15.63 19.55
C ALA A 195 7.55 -14.23 19.90
N PHE A 196 6.65 -13.67 19.09
CA PHE A 196 5.97 -12.43 19.42
C PHE A 196 4.61 -12.73 20.06
N ASP A 197 4.35 -12.07 21.18
CA ASP A 197 3.04 -12.10 21.83
C ASP A 197 1.98 -11.36 20.99
N ALA A 198 0.72 -11.42 21.41
CA ALA A 198 -0.42 -11.04 20.59
C ALA A 198 -0.39 -9.58 20.06
N ILE A 199 0.04 -8.63 20.90
CA ILE A 199 0.06 -7.20 20.54
C ILE A 199 1.18 -6.90 19.53
N PRO A 200 2.47 -7.23 19.78
CA PRO A 200 3.53 -7.00 18.80
C PRO A 200 3.31 -7.84 17.54
N ALA A 201 2.81 -9.08 17.65
CA ALA A 201 2.49 -9.90 16.47
C ALA A 201 1.47 -9.21 15.56
N HIS A 202 0.37 -8.68 16.12
CA HIS A 202 -0.63 -7.98 15.32
C HIS A 202 -0.10 -6.68 14.71
N HIS A 203 0.67 -5.92 15.48
CA HIS A 203 1.30 -4.70 14.99
C HIS A 203 2.22 -4.96 13.80
N LEU A 204 3.09 -5.97 13.90
CA LEU A 204 3.99 -6.39 12.85
C LEU A 204 3.24 -6.89 11.61
N ASP A 205 2.18 -7.68 11.79
CA ASP A 205 1.32 -8.15 10.70
C ASP A 205 0.74 -6.96 9.91
N VAL A 206 0.32 -5.89 10.60
CA VAL A 206 -0.28 -4.70 9.99
C VAL A 206 0.76 -3.82 9.27
N ILE A 207 1.94 -3.60 9.87
CA ILE A 207 3.01 -2.83 9.23
C ILE A 207 3.49 -3.55 7.97
N HIS A 208 3.75 -4.84 8.08
CA HIS A 208 4.28 -5.62 6.97
C HIS A 208 3.26 -5.78 5.85
N ALA A 209 1.97 -5.94 6.15
CA ALA A 209 0.90 -5.98 5.15
C ALA A 209 0.80 -4.72 4.26
N ARG A 210 1.32 -3.57 4.73
CA ARG A 210 1.39 -2.32 3.98
C ARG A 210 2.61 -2.23 3.08
N ARG A 211 3.62 -3.08 3.28
CA ARG A 211 4.81 -3.11 2.43
C ARG A 211 4.49 -3.72 1.06
N PRO A 212 5.27 -3.36 0.02
CA PRO A 212 5.17 -3.97 -1.29
C PRO A 212 5.33 -5.49 -1.26
N ASP A 213 4.78 -6.14 -2.28
CA ASP A 213 4.87 -7.59 -2.41
C ASP A 213 6.32 -8.00 -2.74
N GLY A 214 6.91 -8.86 -1.92
CA GLY A 214 8.30 -9.31 -2.06
C GLY A 214 9.29 -8.66 -1.10
N THR A 215 8.87 -7.67 -0.30
CA THR A 215 9.73 -7.13 0.76
C THR A 215 9.96 -8.17 1.86
N ALA A 216 11.22 -8.38 2.24
CA ALA A 216 11.58 -9.26 3.34
C ALA A 216 10.91 -8.84 4.66
N PHE A 217 10.56 -9.81 5.49
CA PHE A 217 10.02 -9.55 6.82
C PHE A 217 11.15 -9.13 7.77
N GLU A 218 10.96 -7.99 8.41
CA GLU A 218 11.88 -7.43 9.40
C GLU A 218 11.09 -6.78 10.53
N VAL A 219 11.64 -6.87 11.74
CA VAL A 219 11.06 -6.26 12.94
C VAL A 219 11.53 -4.81 13.02
N PRO A 220 10.63 -3.81 12.95
CA PRO A 220 11.02 -2.41 13.07
C PRO A 220 11.61 -2.11 14.46
N SER A 221 12.68 -1.32 14.51
CA SER A 221 13.29 -0.85 15.76
C SER A 221 12.64 0.43 16.27
N ASP A 222 11.33 0.61 16.04
CA ASP A 222 10.62 1.82 16.40
C ASP A 222 10.06 1.79 17.83
N ASN A 223 9.70 2.98 18.32
CA ASN A 223 9.13 3.13 19.66
C ASN A 223 7.79 2.36 19.78
N THR A 224 7.02 2.25 18.71
CA THR A 224 5.71 1.57 18.74
C THR A 224 5.86 0.06 18.90
N THR A 225 6.81 -0.58 18.20
CA THR A 225 7.12 -2.00 18.39
C THR A 225 7.62 -2.25 19.82
N SER A 226 8.47 -1.36 20.34
CA SER A 226 8.97 -1.46 21.71
C SER A 226 7.85 -1.31 22.76
N GLN A 227 6.93 -0.37 22.57
CA GLN A 227 5.74 -0.20 23.43
C GLN A 227 4.78 -1.39 23.34
N ALA A 228 4.58 -1.97 22.15
CA ALA A 228 3.74 -3.14 21.96
C ALA A 228 4.25 -4.34 22.77
N ILE A 229 5.57 -4.56 22.80
CA ILE A 229 6.20 -5.59 23.62
C ILE A 229 6.00 -5.30 25.12
N ALA A 230 6.23 -4.05 25.55
CA ALA A 230 6.06 -3.66 26.96
C ALA A 230 4.61 -3.82 27.46
N LEU A 231 3.62 -3.55 26.60
CA LEU A 231 2.21 -3.74 26.93
C LEU A 231 1.86 -5.20 27.19
N ASP A 232 2.37 -6.14 26.39
CA ASP A 232 2.14 -7.56 26.64
C ASP A 232 2.84 -8.05 27.91
N GLN A 233 4.05 -7.57 28.20
CA GLN A 233 4.72 -7.85 29.48
C GLN A 233 3.89 -7.38 30.68
N THR A 234 3.30 -6.18 30.59
CA THR A 234 2.46 -5.62 31.65
C THR A 234 1.16 -6.41 31.80
N ARG A 235 0.54 -6.78 30.69
CA ARG A 235 -0.68 -7.61 30.66
C ARG A 235 -0.45 -8.97 31.32
N GLU A 236 0.66 -9.60 31.01
CA GLU A 236 1.03 -10.89 31.57
C GLU A 236 1.36 -10.78 33.07
N ALA A 237 2.03 -9.71 33.49
CA ALA A 237 2.27 -9.44 34.91
C ALA A 237 0.95 -9.28 35.69
N MET A 238 0.01 -8.48 35.18
CA MET A 238 -1.31 -8.33 35.79
C MET A 238 -2.07 -9.66 35.87
N ARG A 239 -2.02 -10.48 34.81
CA ARG A 239 -2.63 -11.82 34.84
C ARG A 239 -2.05 -12.72 35.92
N ARG A 240 -0.72 -12.74 36.07
CA ARG A 240 -0.09 -13.53 37.14
C ARG A 240 -0.44 -13.02 38.53
N GLU A 241 -0.56 -11.71 38.71
CA GLU A 241 -1.01 -11.12 39.96
C GLU A 241 -2.47 -11.48 40.27
N ASP A 242 -3.35 -11.42 39.26
CA ASP A 242 -4.76 -11.82 39.38
C ASP A 242 -4.89 -13.32 39.69
N ASP A 243 -4.16 -14.19 38.98
CA ASP A 243 -4.16 -15.64 39.20
C ASP A 243 -3.62 -15.98 40.60
N ALA A 244 -2.56 -15.30 41.05
CA ALA A 244 -2.01 -15.46 42.39
C ALA A 244 -3.00 -14.98 43.46
N ALA A 245 -3.67 -13.84 43.23
CA ALA A 245 -4.70 -13.33 44.12
C ALA A 245 -5.91 -14.28 44.18
N GLU A 246 -6.37 -14.80 43.06
CA GLU A 246 -7.48 -15.76 42.99
C GLU A 246 -7.12 -17.08 43.68
N SER A 247 -5.89 -17.59 43.49
CA SER A 247 -5.41 -18.77 44.22
C SER A 247 -5.35 -18.56 45.74
N THR A 248 -5.27 -17.31 46.22
CA THR A 248 -5.31 -16.99 47.65
C THR A 248 -6.72 -16.69 48.18
N ARG A 249 -7.71 -16.47 47.30
CA ARG A 249 -9.10 -16.23 47.71
C ARG A 249 -9.73 -17.53 48.17
N GLN A 250 -10.02 -17.62 49.46
CA GLN A 250 -10.84 -18.69 50.02
C GLN A 250 -12.31 -18.29 49.83
N THR A 251 -12.94 -18.70 48.73
CA THR A 251 -14.38 -18.45 48.53
C THR A 251 -15.24 -19.57 49.10
N GLY A 252 -16.44 -19.22 49.55
CA GLY A 252 -17.43 -20.15 50.07
C GLY A 252 -18.85 -19.68 49.76
N VAL A 253 -19.79 -20.60 49.62
CA VAL A 253 -21.20 -20.27 49.35
C VAL A 253 -21.96 -20.15 50.67
N VAL A 254 -22.57 -19.00 50.91
CA VAL A 254 -23.45 -18.76 52.07
C VAL A 254 -24.87 -18.45 51.59
N THR A 255 -25.87 -18.88 52.36
CA THR A 255 -27.27 -18.55 52.08
C THR A 255 -27.66 -17.23 52.73
N LEU A 256 -28.04 -16.25 51.93
CA LEU A 256 -28.49 -14.93 52.37
C LEU A 256 -29.98 -14.74 52.07
N LYS A 257 -30.72 -14.13 53.00
CA LYS A 257 -32.15 -13.86 52.82
C LYS A 257 -32.35 -12.46 52.22
N PHE A 258 -32.79 -12.39 50.98
CA PHE A 258 -33.14 -11.14 50.29
C PHE A 258 -34.64 -11.13 49.97
N ASN A 259 -35.35 -10.07 50.36
CA ASN A 259 -36.79 -9.90 50.12
C ASN A 259 -37.65 -11.12 50.53
N GLY A 260 -37.27 -11.82 51.61
CA GLY A 260 -37.98 -13.00 52.09
C GLY A 260 -37.52 -14.34 51.52
N LEU A 261 -36.70 -14.35 50.46
CA LEU A 261 -36.20 -15.55 49.78
C LEU A 261 -34.74 -15.83 50.18
N TRP A 262 -34.44 -17.10 50.49
CA TRP A 262 -33.06 -17.56 50.73
C TRP A 262 -32.36 -17.82 49.41
N MET A 263 -31.22 -17.17 49.18
CA MET A 263 -30.42 -17.31 47.97
C MET A 263 -28.99 -17.71 48.31
N PRO A 264 -28.38 -18.69 47.61
CA PRO A 264 -26.96 -18.97 47.73
C PRO A 264 -26.15 -17.84 47.08
N VAL A 265 -25.17 -17.31 47.80
CA VAL A 265 -24.27 -16.26 47.34
C VAL A 265 -22.84 -16.68 47.65
N GLU A 266 -21.96 -16.61 46.65
CA GLU A 266 -20.53 -16.83 46.82
C GLU A 266 -19.89 -15.60 47.48
N VAL A 267 -19.17 -15.83 48.58
CA VAL A 267 -18.51 -14.77 49.35
C VAL A 267 -17.06 -15.13 49.62
N ASP A 268 -16.21 -14.11 49.72
CA ASP A 268 -14.85 -14.26 50.23
C ASP A 268 -14.89 -14.54 51.74
N VAL A 269 -14.39 -15.71 52.14
CA VAL A 269 -14.45 -16.20 53.53
C VAL A 269 -13.63 -15.31 54.45
N ILE A 270 -12.51 -14.77 53.99
CA ILE A 270 -11.64 -13.89 54.78
C ILE A 270 -12.37 -12.57 55.08
N SER A 271 -12.94 -11.93 54.05
CA SER A 271 -13.75 -10.72 54.22
C SER A 271 -14.96 -10.95 55.13
N LEU A 272 -15.64 -12.09 54.98
CA LEU A 272 -16.78 -12.43 55.84
C LEU A 272 -16.34 -12.56 57.31
N ARG A 273 -15.27 -13.31 57.60
CA ARG A 273 -14.72 -13.49 58.96
C ARG A 273 -14.37 -12.15 59.60
N ARG A 274 -13.69 -11.26 58.89
CA ARG A 274 -13.35 -9.92 59.36
C ARG A 274 -14.59 -9.10 59.70
N ALA A 275 -15.63 -9.17 58.87
CA ALA A 275 -16.87 -8.42 59.08
C ALA A 275 -17.63 -8.86 60.34
N ILE A 276 -17.52 -10.13 60.72
CA ILE A 276 -18.16 -10.68 61.94
C ILE A 276 -17.20 -10.78 63.14
N GLY A 277 -15.97 -10.28 63.01
CA GLY A 277 -14.98 -10.26 64.10
C GLY A 277 -14.31 -11.62 64.39
N LEU A 278 -14.33 -12.55 63.45
CA LEU A 278 -13.63 -13.85 63.56
C LEU A 278 -12.18 -13.76 63.04
N PRO A 279 -11.26 -14.61 63.55
CA PRO A 279 -9.89 -14.68 63.05
C PRO A 279 -9.82 -15.09 61.58
N ASP A 280 -8.83 -14.57 60.84
CA ASP A 280 -8.66 -14.85 59.41
C ASP A 280 -8.34 -16.35 59.10
N HIS A 281 -7.85 -17.11 60.09
CA HIS A 281 -7.50 -18.52 59.98
C HIS A 281 -8.56 -19.44 60.63
N ASP A 282 -8.58 -20.71 60.22
CA ASP A 282 -9.47 -21.71 60.81
C ASP A 282 -8.96 -22.13 62.20
N ILE A 283 -9.79 -21.92 63.23
CA ILE A 283 -9.48 -22.17 64.64
C ILE A 283 -9.26 -23.66 64.98
N PHE A 284 -9.86 -24.58 64.22
CA PHE A 284 -9.81 -26.02 64.51
C PHE A 284 -8.72 -26.76 63.74
N THR A 285 -8.23 -26.22 62.63
CA THR A 285 -7.16 -26.84 61.85
C THR A 285 -5.83 -26.07 61.92
N GLN A 286 -5.89 -24.75 62.15
CA GLN A 286 -4.73 -23.86 62.17
C GLN A 286 -4.63 -22.97 63.42
N GLY A 287 -5.63 -23.02 64.32
CA GLY A 287 -5.65 -22.26 65.56
C GLY A 287 -5.14 -23.02 66.79
N ILE A 288 -5.20 -22.39 67.96
CA ILE A 288 -4.74 -22.97 69.24
C ILE A 288 -5.46 -24.28 69.64
N PHE A 289 -6.60 -24.58 69.02
CA PHE A 289 -7.40 -25.78 69.28
C PHE A 289 -7.13 -26.93 68.30
N HIS A 290 -6.15 -26.80 67.39
CA HIS A 290 -5.84 -27.85 66.40
C HIS A 290 -5.41 -29.21 66.99
N GLN A 291 -5.00 -29.24 68.26
CA GLN A 291 -4.65 -30.46 69.00
C GLN A 291 -5.68 -30.82 70.07
N PHE A 292 -6.82 -30.13 70.12
CA PHE A 292 -7.84 -30.43 71.13
C PHE A 292 -8.50 -31.77 70.82
N ASN A 293 -8.14 -32.78 71.59
CA ASN A 293 -8.83 -34.06 71.62
C ASN A 293 -9.43 -34.23 73.02
N PRO A 294 -10.77 -34.19 73.17
CA PRO A 294 -11.39 -34.33 74.48
C PRO A 294 -10.99 -35.68 75.07
N THR A 295 -10.49 -35.67 76.31
CA THR A 295 -10.26 -36.92 77.05
C THR A 295 -11.59 -37.66 77.14
N PRO A 296 -11.67 -38.95 76.75
CA PRO A 296 -12.89 -39.72 76.91
C PRO A 296 -13.31 -39.66 78.38
N ALA A 297 -14.61 -39.46 78.62
CA ALA A 297 -15.15 -39.43 79.96
C ALA A 297 -14.68 -40.68 80.72
N THR A 298 -14.09 -40.48 81.91
CA THR A 298 -13.47 -41.57 82.68
C THR A 298 -14.49 -42.66 83.04
N ASN A 299 -15.79 -42.35 83.06
CA ASN A 299 -16.90 -43.28 83.23
C ASN A 299 -18.11 -42.88 82.34
N PRO A 300 -18.25 -43.41 81.12
CA PRO A 300 -19.39 -43.12 80.24
C PRO A 300 -20.69 -43.84 80.68
N THR A 301 -20.62 -44.67 81.73
CA THR A 301 -21.72 -45.52 82.23
C THR A 301 -21.95 -45.31 83.73
N MET A 302 -21.58 -44.14 84.26
CA MET A 302 -22.00 -43.78 85.62
C MET A 302 -23.50 -43.50 85.56
N GLU A 303 -24.31 -44.42 86.09
CA GLU A 303 -25.72 -44.13 86.37
C GLU A 303 -25.78 -42.90 87.27
N ASP A 304 -26.72 -42.01 86.98
CA ASP A 304 -26.93 -40.76 87.71
C ASP A 304 -27.61 -41.06 89.05
N VAL A 305 -26.89 -41.73 89.96
CA VAL A 305 -27.42 -42.26 91.23
C VAL A 305 -27.83 -41.12 92.16
N ASP A 306 -27.25 -39.93 91.99
CA ASP A 306 -27.50 -38.75 92.82
C ASP A 306 -28.82 -38.02 92.46
N HIS A 307 -29.50 -38.46 91.39
CA HIS A 307 -30.80 -37.95 90.94
C HIS A 307 -31.92 -39.01 90.99
N LEU A 308 -31.69 -40.15 91.65
CA LEU A 308 -32.77 -41.05 92.03
C LEU A 308 -33.56 -40.41 93.17
N GLU A 309 -34.75 -39.90 92.85
CA GLU A 309 -35.71 -39.42 93.84
C GLU A 309 -36.04 -40.55 94.83
N ASP A 310 -35.99 -40.25 96.13
CA ASP A 310 -36.44 -41.12 97.23
C ASP A 310 -37.96 -41.35 97.11
N GLU A 311 -38.39 -42.19 96.18
CA GLU A 311 -39.75 -42.72 96.13
C GLU A 311 -39.83 -44.02 96.98
N GLU A 312 -40.50 -43.86 98.11
CA GLU A 312 -41.31 -44.87 98.81
C GLU A 312 -40.62 -45.99 99.61
N MET A 313 -40.47 -45.74 100.91
CA MET A 313 -40.76 -46.76 101.93
C MET A 313 -41.87 -46.26 102.89
N GLN A 314 -43.13 -46.49 102.48
CA GLN A 314 -44.27 -46.63 103.39
C GLN A 314 -45.01 -47.94 103.04
N GLU A 315 -45.45 -48.66 104.08
CA GLU A 315 -46.29 -49.88 104.09
C GLU A 315 -45.53 -51.19 103.73
N THR A 316 -45.37 -52.19 104.60
CA THR A 316 -46.17 -52.70 105.74
C THR A 316 -45.29 -53.44 106.74
#